data_AF-S7PYU5-F1
#
_entry.id   AF-S7PYU5-F1
#
_cell.length_a   1.000
_cell.length_b   1.000
_cell.length_c   1.000
_cell.angle_alpha   90.00
_cell.angle_beta   90.00
_cell.angle_gamma   90.00
#
_symmetry.space_group_name_H-M   'P 1'
#
loop_
_entity.id
_entity.type
_entity.pdbx_description
1 polymer ?
#
loop_
_entity_poly.entity_id
_entity_poly.type
_entity_poly.pdbx_seq_one_letter_code
_entity_poly.pdbx_strand_id
1 'polypeptide(L)'
;GGGSLRSFYNGKEVDMRMSHVRETIHHVRGNWHLYADFLSRLRDLFLQLSEHETVSPILDALPRYKQWSDRQRDGDPFEDYGVLQLYTTAGGYSHIFKVVNEALRTHDVDNERLVSAVFLVELLNIELFNYIIEQGMRDVGFTGTVHRGLCLSTEQLDAFYELARMPIRERFWSIPLAIVSCSLDEKIAVQFALQQANAHGTDHMHPVLWRIYVANLDRELLRVYHQHYPTSVVTTMCAVPIQRFSAYAEEEVVLRGPFFQLVHVYRRPMPGGAMIDVVEGVILNTNRDHPSQMELGADQDGARRLIACMVGMARAKVCQQVAESYGLEADVSDY
;
A
#
# COMPACT_ATOMS: atom_id res chain seq x y z
N GLY A 1 6.67 1.54 16.86
CA GLY A 1 5.22 1.31 16.74
C GLY A 1 4.97 -0.05 16.13
N GLY A 2 4.92 -1.09 16.98
CA GLY A 2 4.78 -2.48 16.57
C GLY A 2 3.39 -2.75 16.00
N GLY A 3 3.31 -2.93 14.67
CA GLY A 3 2.11 -3.41 14.01
C GLY A 3 1.83 -4.84 14.44
N SER A 4 0.69 -5.07 15.10
CA SER A 4 0.16 -6.42 15.30
C SER A 4 0.00 -7.11 13.94
N LEU A 5 0.52 -8.34 13.82
CA LEU A 5 0.26 -9.32 12.75
C LEU A 5 -1.24 -9.60 12.49
N ARG A 6 -2.17 -8.98 13.21
CA ARG A 6 -3.58 -8.96 12.79
C ARG A 6 -3.82 -8.15 11.51
N SER A 7 -2.79 -7.55 10.93
CA SER A 7 -2.87 -6.91 9.60
C SER A 7 -2.80 -7.87 8.41
N PHE A 8 -2.71 -9.18 8.67
CA PHE A 8 -2.46 -10.21 7.65
C PHE A 8 -3.78 -10.86 7.30
N TYR A 9 -4.34 -10.47 6.17
CA TYR A 9 -5.61 -10.98 5.70
C TYR A 9 -5.38 -12.31 4.96
N ASN A 10 -5.78 -13.43 5.56
CA ASN A 10 -5.96 -14.71 4.88
C ASN A 10 -7.30 -15.36 5.30
N GLY A 11 -8.01 -16.01 4.36
CA GLY A 11 -9.25 -16.77 4.61
C GLY A 11 -10.59 -16.11 4.23
N LYS A 12 -11.70 -16.85 4.38
CA LYS A 12 -13.07 -16.48 3.91
C LYS A 12 -13.66 -15.21 4.54
N GLU A 13 -13.28 -14.86 5.77
CA GLU A 13 -13.73 -13.62 6.42
C GLU A 13 -13.16 -12.36 5.74
N VAL A 14 -12.00 -12.49 5.09
CA VAL A 14 -11.36 -11.42 4.32
C VAL A 14 -12.20 -11.09 3.09
N ASP A 15 -12.68 -12.10 2.37
CA ASP A 15 -13.45 -11.90 1.14
C ASP A 15 -14.74 -11.13 1.41
N MET A 16 -15.42 -11.44 2.52
CA MET A 16 -16.61 -10.69 2.96
C MET A 16 -16.29 -9.24 3.31
N ARG A 17 -15.25 -8.99 4.11
CA ARG A 17 -14.86 -7.62 4.48
C ARG A 17 -14.40 -6.80 3.28
N MET A 18 -13.63 -7.41 2.38
CA MET A 18 -13.23 -6.78 1.13
C MET A 18 -14.42 -6.51 0.20
N SER A 19 -15.49 -7.29 0.28
CA SER A 19 -16.75 -6.97 -0.42
C SER A 19 -17.36 -5.68 0.13
N HIS A 20 -17.52 -5.56 1.45
CA HIS A 20 -18.04 -4.34 2.08
C HIS A 20 -17.17 -3.11 1.76
N VAL A 21 -15.84 -3.25 1.84
CA VAL A 21 -14.91 -2.18 1.45
C VAL A 21 -15.13 -1.75 -0.01
N ARG A 22 -15.27 -2.68 -0.95
CA ARG A 22 -15.52 -2.35 -2.36
C ARG A 22 -16.86 -1.65 -2.56
N GLU A 23 -17.90 -2.11 -1.88
CA GLU A 23 -19.22 -1.45 -1.89
C GLU A 23 -19.14 -0.02 -1.34
N THR A 24 -18.40 0.19 -0.26
CA THR A 24 -18.16 1.52 0.30
C THR A 24 -17.35 2.40 -0.65
N ILE A 25 -16.32 1.86 -1.32
CA ILE A 25 -15.58 2.59 -2.37
C ILE A 25 -16.51 3.03 -3.48
N HIS A 26 -17.37 2.14 -3.98
CA HIS A 26 -18.37 2.47 -4.99
C HIS A 26 -19.35 3.55 -4.48
N HIS A 27 -19.78 3.46 -3.22
CA HIS A 27 -20.64 4.46 -2.60
C HIS A 27 -19.98 5.84 -2.55
N VAL A 28 -18.75 5.94 -2.03
CA VAL A 28 -18.01 7.21 -1.92
C VAL A 28 -17.76 7.81 -3.31
N ARG A 29 -17.28 7.01 -4.27
CA ARG A 29 -17.02 7.47 -5.64
C ARG A 29 -18.31 7.91 -6.36
N GLY A 30 -19.38 7.14 -6.24
CA GLY A 30 -20.68 7.46 -6.84
C GLY A 30 -21.36 8.69 -6.23
N ASN A 31 -21.01 9.03 -4.99
CA ASN A 31 -21.58 10.16 -4.26
C ASN A 31 -20.55 11.27 -3.99
N TRP A 32 -19.55 11.44 -4.86
CA TRP A 32 -18.50 12.46 -4.68
C TRP A 32 -19.05 13.90 -4.57
N HIS A 33 -20.27 14.15 -5.06
CA HIS A 33 -20.99 15.42 -4.86
C HIS A 33 -21.30 15.73 -3.39
N LEU A 34 -21.27 14.72 -2.49
CA LEU A 34 -21.40 14.85 -1.04
C LEU A 34 -20.05 15.07 -0.33
N TYR A 35 -19.02 15.54 -1.04
CA TYR A 35 -17.67 15.75 -0.51
C TYR A 35 -17.64 16.48 0.84
N ALA A 36 -18.41 17.55 0.99
CA ALA A 36 -18.46 18.33 2.22
C ALA A 36 -18.99 17.51 3.41
N ASP A 37 -19.98 16.65 3.18
CA ASP A 37 -20.54 15.78 4.21
C ASP A 37 -19.53 14.69 4.60
N PHE A 38 -18.85 14.08 3.62
CA PHE A 38 -17.78 13.12 3.89
C PHE A 38 -16.62 13.74 4.66
N LEU A 39 -16.23 14.96 4.28
CA LEU A 39 -15.18 15.70 4.97
C LEU A 39 -15.59 16.02 6.41
N SER A 40 -16.83 16.46 6.65
CA SER A 40 -17.33 16.72 8.00
C SER A 40 -17.25 15.48 8.88
N ARG A 41 -17.75 14.33 8.38
CA ARG A 41 -17.71 13.06 9.12
C ARG A 41 -16.28 12.58 9.39
N LEU A 42 -15.36 12.80 8.46
CA LEU A 42 -13.94 12.50 8.66
C LEU A 42 -13.32 13.37 9.76
N ARG A 43 -13.65 14.67 9.79
CA ARG A 43 -13.19 15.59 10.85
C ARG A 43 -13.70 15.15 12.23
N ASP A 44 -14.99 14.79 12.31
CA ASP A 44 -15.60 14.29 13.55
C ASP A 44 -14.93 13.00 14.03
N LEU A 45 -14.62 12.09 13.11
CA LEU A 45 -13.90 10.86 13.44
C LEU A 45 -12.50 11.15 14.00
N PHE A 46 -11.72 12.04 13.38
CA PHE A 46 -10.42 12.41 13.93
C PHE A 46 -10.50 12.96 15.36
N LEU A 47 -11.51 13.80 15.64
CA LEU A 47 -11.77 14.36 16.96
C LEU A 47 -12.22 13.32 18.00
N GLN A 48 -12.90 12.25 17.58
CA GLN A 48 -13.28 11.15 18.47
C GLN A 48 -12.09 10.26 18.84
N LEU A 49 -11.13 10.09 17.92
CA LEU A 49 -10.03 9.14 18.10
C LEU A 49 -8.82 9.71 18.83
N SER A 50 -8.72 11.03 18.98
CA SER A 50 -7.55 11.70 19.57
C SER A 50 -7.88 13.09 20.12
N GLU A 51 -7.04 13.59 21.02
CA GLU A 51 -7.24 14.88 21.68
C GLU A 51 -7.15 16.05 20.68
N HIS A 52 -7.98 17.08 20.89
CA HIS A 52 -8.15 18.20 19.96
C HIS A 52 -6.83 18.91 19.62
N GLU A 53 -5.96 19.15 20.61
CA GLU A 53 -4.66 19.81 20.38
C GLU A 53 -3.74 19.02 19.44
N THR A 54 -3.85 17.70 19.47
CA THR A 54 -3.08 16.80 18.60
C THR A 54 -3.67 16.77 17.18
N VAL A 55 -4.99 16.93 17.07
CA VAL A 55 -5.76 16.77 15.83
C VAL A 55 -5.90 18.08 15.04
N SER A 56 -5.83 19.25 15.67
CA SER A 56 -6.00 20.54 14.99
C SER A 56 -5.10 20.71 13.75
N PRO A 57 -3.79 20.41 13.78
CA PRO A 57 -2.94 20.52 12.59
C PRO A 57 -3.34 19.56 11.47
N ILE A 58 -3.89 18.39 11.81
CA ILE A 58 -4.41 17.42 10.84
C ILE A 58 -5.65 17.99 10.15
N LEU A 59 -6.58 18.57 10.92
CA LEU A 59 -7.83 19.12 10.39
C LEU A 59 -7.61 20.33 9.48
N ASP A 60 -6.55 21.09 9.73
CA ASP A 60 -6.16 22.24 8.91
C ASP A 60 -5.50 21.82 7.58
N ALA A 61 -4.87 20.64 7.56
CA ALA A 61 -4.27 20.06 6.36
C ALA A 61 -5.29 19.33 5.46
N LEU A 62 -6.53 19.10 5.93
CA LEU A 62 -7.53 18.41 5.12
C LEU A 62 -8.02 19.28 3.96
N PRO A 63 -8.03 18.75 2.73
CA PRO A 63 -8.35 19.53 1.54
C PRO A 63 -9.83 19.88 1.46
N ARG A 64 -10.11 21.10 1.02
CA ARG A 64 -11.49 21.58 0.81
C ARG A 64 -12.19 20.90 -0.37
N TYR A 65 -11.42 20.43 -1.34
CA TYR A 65 -11.89 19.67 -2.49
C TYR A 65 -10.71 18.92 -3.12
N LYS A 66 -10.96 17.70 -3.61
CA LYS A 66 -10.03 16.92 -4.42
C LYS A 66 -10.75 16.29 -5.60
N GLN A 67 -10.04 16.13 -6.71
CA GLN A 67 -10.55 15.45 -7.90
C GLN A 67 -9.40 14.79 -8.67
N TRP A 68 -9.70 13.64 -9.26
CA TRP A 68 -8.79 12.94 -10.19
C TRP A 68 -8.48 13.86 -11.38
N SER A 69 -7.21 14.02 -11.73
CA SER A 69 -6.75 14.99 -12.73
C SER A 69 -7.35 14.80 -14.12
N ASP A 70 -7.71 13.58 -14.49
CA ASP A 70 -8.42 13.27 -15.75
C ASP A 70 -9.94 13.53 -15.69
N ARG A 71 -10.44 13.99 -14.53
CA ARG A 71 -11.84 14.35 -14.26
C ARG A 71 -12.00 15.78 -13.77
N GLN A 72 -10.90 16.53 -13.66
CA GLN A 72 -10.93 17.94 -13.25
C GLN A 72 -11.68 18.79 -14.28
N ARG A 73 -12.33 19.84 -13.79
CA ARG A 73 -13.03 20.85 -14.60
C ARG A 73 -12.27 22.17 -14.55
N ASP A 74 -12.51 23.01 -15.55
CA ASP A 74 -12.00 24.38 -15.54
C ASP A 74 -12.47 25.11 -14.27
N GLY A 75 -11.51 25.59 -13.47
CA GLY A 75 -11.76 26.29 -12.21
C GLY A 75 -11.67 25.43 -10.95
N ASP A 76 -11.43 24.11 -11.07
CA ASP A 76 -11.07 23.29 -9.91
C ASP A 76 -9.75 23.78 -9.28
N PRO A 77 -9.60 23.71 -7.94
CA PRO A 77 -8.39 24.17 -7.26
C PRO A 77 -7.17 23.35 -7.65
N PHE A 78 -6.00 23.98 -7.62
CA PHE A 78 -4.72 23.29 -7.82
C PHE A 78 -4.46 22.25 -6.72
N GLU A 79 -3.69 21.24 -7.09
CA GLU A 79 -3.26 20.17 -6.20
C GLU A 79 -2.29 20.71 -5.13
N ASP A 80 -2.63 20.52 -3.86
CA ASP A 80 -1.84 20.98 -2.70
C ASP A 80 -1.05 19.87 -2.01
N TYR A 81 -1.36 18.60 -2.31
CA TYR A 81 -0.74 17.40 -1.72
C TYR A 81 -0.73 17.39 -0.17
N GLY A 82 -1.70 18.05 0.46
CA GLY A 82 -1.76 18.21 1.91
C GLY A 82 -1.94 16.88 2.67
N VAL A 83 -2.70 15.93 2.11
CA VAL A 83 -2.94 14.64 2.77
C VAL A 83 -1.69 13.74 2.71
N LEU A 84 -0.95 13.76 1.60
CA LEU A 84 0.34 13.09 1.44
C LEU A 84 1.40 13.69 2.37
N GLN A 85 1.52 15.02 2.40
CA GLN A 85 2.43 15.68 3.34
C GLN A 85 2.10 15.30 4.78
N LEU A 86 0.81 15.32 5.14
CA LEU A 86 0.37 14.92 6.46
C LEU A 86 0.77 13.47 6.77
N TYR A 87 0.57 12.54 5.84
CA TYR A 87 0.95 11.14 6.00
C TYR A 87 2.44 10.96 6.31
N THR A 88 3.32 11.80 5.76
CA THR A 88 4.77 11.69 6.02
C THR A 88 5.18 12.16 7.41
N THR A 89 4.30 12.84 8.15
CA THR A 89 4.57 13.24 9.53
C THR A 89 4.26 12.10 10.50
N ALA A 90 5.05 11.97 11.57
CA ALA A 90 4.79 10.95 12.61
C ALA A 90 3.37 11.07 13.21
N GLY A 91 2.90 12.31 13.40
CA GLY A 91 1.55 12.60 13.89
C GLY A 91 0.47 12.16 12.89
N GLY A 92 0.56 12.61 11.65
CA GLY A 92 -0.40 12.28 10.60
C GLY A 92 -0.44 10.79 10.28
N TYR A 93 0.72 10.13 10.12
CA TYR A 93 0.80 8.67 9.94
C TYR A 93 0.04 7.93 11.04
N SER A 94 0.30 8.27 12.31
CA SER A 94 -0.34 7.62 13.46
C SER A 94 -1.86 7.76 13.43
N HIS A 95 -2.39 8.94 13.12
CA HIS A 95 -3.84 9.18 13.10
C HIS A 95 -4.53 8.56 11.89
N ILE A 96 -3.94 8.68 10.70
CA ILE A 96 -4.43 8.00 9.49
C ILE A 96 -4.47 6.49 9.73
N PHE A 97 -3.40 5.93 10.31
CA PHE A 97 -3.34 4.51 10.65
C PHE A 97 -4.39 4.12 11.72
N LYS A 98 -4.65 4.95 12.73
CA LYS A 98 -5.73 4.72 13.71
C LYS A 98 -7.10 4.65 13.01
N VAL A 99 -7.44 5.65 12.18
CA VAL A 99 -8.71 5.69 11.44
C VAL A 99 -8.89 4.43 10.58
N VAL A 100 -7.88 4.10 9.76
CA VAL A 100 -7.93 2.95 8.86
C VAL A 100 -8.03 1.64 9.65
N ASN A 101 -7.29 1.49 10.74
CA ASN A 101 -7.34 0.26 11.54
C ASN A 101 -8.64 0.11 12.31
N GLU A 102 -9.17 1.18 12.89
CA GLU A 102 -10.41 1.12 13.65
C GLU A 102 -11.59 0.76 12.75
N ALA A 103 -11.63 1.31 11.54
CA ALA A 103 -12.67 0.99 10.56
C ALA A 103 -12.55 -0.42 9.95
N LEU A 104 -11.33 -0.96 9.83
CA LEU A 104 -11.09 -2.24 9.13
C LEU A 104 -10.92 -3.45 10.07
N ARG A 105 -10.67 -3.24 11.37
CA ARG A 105 -10.32 -4.31 12.31
C ARG A 105 -11.36 -4.60 13.39
N THR A 106 -12.43 -3.82 13.52
CA THR A 106 -13.55 -4.17 14.42
C THR A 106 -14.45 -5.22 13.76
N HIS A 107 -14.95 -6.18 14.54
CA HIS A 107 -15.83 -7.24 14.03
C HIS A 107 -17.21 -6.71 13.63
N ASP A 108 -17.69 -5.68 14.34
CA ASP A 108 -18.84 -4.89 13.92
C ASP A 108 -18.34 -3.73 13.05
N VAL A 109 -18.64 -3.80 11.76
CA VAL A 109 -18.33 -2.73 10.81
C VAL A 109 -19.33 -1.61 11.05
N ASP A 110 -18.91 -0.57 11.76
CA ASP A 110 -19.64 0.70 11.76
C ASP A 110 -19.53 1.31 10.35
N ASN A 111 -20.64 1.28 9.62
CA ASN A 111 -20.70 1.75 8.24
C ASN A 111 -20.26 3.21 8.11
N GLU A 112 -20.53 4.08 9.10
CA GLU A 112 -20.12 5.49 9.02
C GLU A 112 -18.61 5.63 9.14
N ARG A 113 -17.99 4.88 10.06
CA ARG A 113 -16.52 4.85 10.20
C ARG A 113 -15.85 4.27 8.96
N LEU A 114 -16.44 3.23 8.37
CA LEU A 114 -15.94 2.64 7.13
C LEU A 114 -16.01 3.65 5.97
N VAL A 115 -17.11 4.38 5.82
CA VAL A 115 -17.24 5.46 4.82
C VAL A 115 -16.17 6.53 5.02
N SER A 116 -15.95 7.01 6.25
CA SER A 116 -14.92 8.01 6.55
C SER A 116 -13.51 7.51 6.26
N ALA A 117 -13.19 6.26 6.62
CA ALA A 117 -11.89 5.67 6.34
C ALA A 117 -11.66 5.46 4.84
N VAL A 118 -12.67 4.99 4.10
CA VAL A 118 -12.61 4.86 2.64
C VAL A 118 -12.46 6.22 1.98
N PHE A 119 -13.19 7.24 2.44
CA PHE A 119 -13.05 8.60 1.93
C PHE A 119 -11.63 9.15 2.14
N LEU A 120 -11.04 8.95 3.33
CA LEU A 120 -9.64 9.31 3.59
C LEU A 120 -8.66 8.60 2.65
N VAL A 121 -8.86 7.29 2.41
CA VAL A 121 -8.05 6.53 1.44
C VAL A 121 -8.24 7.05 0.02
N GLU A 122 -9.45 7.47 -0.36
CA GLU A 122 -9.71 8.06 -1.67
C GLU A 122 -9.02 9.41 -1.85
N LEU A 123 -8.95 10.26 -0.81
CA LEU A 123 -8.16 11.50 -0.87
C LEU A 123 -6.68 11.20 -1.16
N LEU A 124 -6.10 10.22 -0.45
CA LEU A 124 -4.72 9.77 -0.68
C LEU A 124 -4.52 9.18 -2.08
N ASN A 125 -5.48 8.38 -2.56
CA ASN A 125 -5.45 7.81 -3.90
C ASN A 125 -5.44 8.91 -4.98
N ILE A 126 -6.27 9.95 -4.83
CA ILE A 126 -6.33 11.08 -5.76
C ILE A 126 -5.00 11.82 -5.78
N GLU A 127 -4.43 12.15 -4.62
CA GLU A 127 -3.16 12.85 -4.55
C GLU A 127 -2.02 12.03 -5.18
N LEU A 128 -1.95 10.72 -4.90
CA LEU A 128 -0.96 9.84 -5.55
C LEU A 128 -1.15 9.78 -7.07
N PHE A 129 -2.40 9.67 -7.54
CA PHE A 129 -2.70 9.63 -8.97
C PHE A 129 -2.35 10.94 -9.69
N ASN A 130 -2.72 12.07 -9.09
CA ASN A 130 -2.40 13.40 -9.63
C ASN A 130 -0.90 13.62 -9.66
N TYR A 131 -0.20 13.19 -8.60
CA TYR A 131 1.26 13.29 -8.54
C TYR A 131 1.97 12.47 -9.63
N ILE A 132 1.59 11.20 -9.84
CA ILE A 132 2.23 10.40 -10.89
C ILE A 132 1.95 10.97 -12.30
N ILE A 133 0.84 11.67 -12.50
CA ILE A 133 0.55 12.36 -13.77
C ILE A 133 1.41 13.61 -13.91
N GLU A 134 1.51 14.45 -12.87
CA GLU A 134 2.37 15.64 -12.85
C GLU A 134 3.84 15.28 -13.16
N GLN A 135 4.32 14.16 -12.60
CA GLN A 135 5.69 13.69 -12.81
C GLN A 135 5.90 12.92 -14.12
N GLY A 136 4.88 12.75 -14.97
CA GLY A 136 4.98 11.95 -16.19
C GLY A 136 5.23 10.46 -15.94
N MET A 137 4.91 9.98 -14.74
CA MET A 137 5.14 8.61 -14.29
C MET A 137 3.99 7.64 -14.62
N ARG A 138 2.86 8.12 -15.16
CA ARG A 138 1.64 7.32 -15.40
C ARG A 138 1.89 5.96 -16.07
N ASP A 139 2.67 5.94 -17.15
CA ASP A 139 2.87 4.74 -17.99
C ASP A 139 4.21 4.03 -17.73
N VAL A 140 5.07 4.65 -16.93
CA VAL A 140 6.42 4.14 -16.68
C VAL A 140 6.60 3.64 -15.25
N GLY A 141 5.88 4.25 -14.30
CA GLY A 141 5.89 3.96 -12.87
C GLY A 141 7.26 4.00 -12.21
N PHE A 142 7.27 3.69 -10.92
CA PHE A 142 8.51 3.34 -10.23
C PHE A 142 8.77 1.83 -10.35
N THR A 143 10.01 1.46 -10.65
CA THR A 143 10.55 0.10 -10.55
C THR A 143 11.87 0.14 -9.79
N GLY A 144 12.15 -0.88 -8.99
CA GLY A 144 13.40 -0.98 -8.25
C GLY A 144 13.21 -1.73 -6.94
N THR A 145 14.19 -1.63 -6.06
CA THR A 145 14.14 -2.25 -4.75
C THR A 145 13.95 -1.17 -3.69
N VAL A 146 12.96 -1.38 -2.81
CA VAL A 146 12.72 -0.53 -1.64
C VAL A 146 12.85 -1.36 -0.38
N HIS A 147 13.12 -0.69 0.73
CA HIS A 147 13.47 -1.31 2.00
C HIS A 147 12.61 -0.76 3.12
N ARG A 148 12.16 -1.62 4.03
CA ARG A 148 11.47 -1.21 5.25
C ARG A 148 12.07 -1.90 6.46
N GLY A 149 12.48 -1.09 7.43
CA GLY A 149 12.86 -1.58 8.74
C GLY A 149 11.65 -1.96 9.57
N LEU A 150 11.65 -3.17 10.12
CA LEU A 150 10.60 -3.67 10.99
C LEU A 150 11.18 -4.18 12.31
N CYS A 151 10.32 -4.28 13.29
CA CYS A 151 10.58 -4.93 14.56
C CYS A 151 9.41 -5.87 14.83
N LEU A 152 9.67 -7.18 14.75
CA LEU A 152 8.65 -8.23 14.78
C LEU A 152 8.81 -9.09 16.03
N SER A 153 7.71 -9.53 16.62
CA SER A 153 7.81 -10.53 17.70
C SER A 153 8.20 -11.91 17.15
N THR A 154 8.65 -12.83 18.01
CA THR A 154 9.01 -14.20 17.59
C THR A 154 7.88 -14.90 16.83
N GLU A 155 6.65 -14.85 17.37
CA GLU A 155 5.46 -15.40 16.69
C GLU A 155 5.29 -14.80 15.30
N GLN A 156 5.61 -13.51 15.16
CA GLN A 156 5.43 -12.81 13.90
C GLN A 156 6.45 -13.19 12.84
N LEU A 157 7.70 -13.31 13.27
CA LEU A 157 8.78 -13.75 12.41
C LEU A 157 8.60 -15.22 12.01
N ASP A 158 8.19 -16.08 12.93
CA ASP A 158 7.92 -17.50 12.67
C ASP A 158 6.81 -17.67 11.63
N ALA A 159 5.77 -16.82 11.64
CA ALA A 159 4.73 -16.85 10.62
C ALA A 159 5.28 -16.60 9.19
N PHE A 160 6.30 -15.75 9.03
CA PHE A 160 6.96 -15.56 7.73
C PHE A 160 7.80 -16.77 7.33
N TYR A 161 8.50 -17.40 8.29
CA TYR A 161 9.23 -18.64 8.03
C TYR A 161 8.32 -19.79 7.63
N GLU A 162 7.16 -19.93 8.27
CA GLU A 162 6.16 -20.93 7.87
C GLU A 162 5.56 -20.61 6.51
N LEU A 163 5.23 -19.34 6.23
CA LEU A 163 4.73 -18.92 4.93
C LEU A 163 5.74 -19.23 3.81
N ALA A 164 7.05 -19.08 4.07
CA ALA A 164 8.11 -19.39 3.12
C ALA A 164 8.20 -20.89 2.77
N ARG A 165 7.66 -21.78 3.62
CA ARG A 165 7.65 -23.23 3.39
C ARG A 165 6.41 -23.73 2.66
N MET A 166 5.38 -22.89 2.51
CA MET A 166 4.15 -23.25 1.79
C MET A 166 4.40 -23.36 0.27
N PRO A 167 3.49 -23.94 -0.52
CA PRO A 167 3.56 -23.85 -1.98
C PRO A 167 3.56 -22.39 -2.45
N ILE A 168 4.27 -22.08 -3.54
CA ILE A 168 4.41 -20.71 -4.07
C ILE A 168 3.08 -19.97 -4.19
N ARG A 169 2.03 -20.66 -4.65
CA ARG A 169 0.68 -20.11 -4.85
C ARG A 169 0.00 -19.66 -3.55
N GLU A 170 0.51 -20.07 -2.41
CA GLU A 170 -0.02 -19.74 -1.09
C GLU A 170 0.85 -18.72 -0.34
N ARG A 171 2.07 -18.44 -0.83
CA ARG A 171 3.01 -17.51 -0.16
C ARG A 171 2.67 -16.03 -0.38
N PHE A 172 1.41 -15.67 -0.25
CA PHE A 172 0.93 -14.31 -0.41
C PHE A 172 0.58 -13.67 0.93
N TRP A 173 0.85 -12.37 1.04
CA TRP A 173 0.26 -11.55 2.09
C TRP A 173 -0.05 -10.17 1.53
N SER A 174 -0.97 -9.46 2.19
CA SER A 174 -1.34 -8.13 1.79
C SER A 174 -1.61 -7.26 2.99
N ILE A 175 -1.47 -5.96 2.78
CA ILE A 175 -1.88 -4.94 3.73
C ILE A 175 -2.90 -4.04 3.02
N PRO A 176 -4.15 -4.50 2.82
CA PRO A 176 -5.19 -3.77 2.10
C PRO A 176 -5.42 -2.39 2.68
N LEU A 177 -5.59 -1.39 1.79
CA LEU A 177 -5.85 0.02 2.11
C LEU A 177 -4.80 0.71 2.98
N ALA A 178 -3.79 0.00 3.47
CA ALA A 178 -2.69 0.60 4.20
C ALA A 178 -1.73 1.27 3.23
N ILE A 179 -1.05 2.27 3.76
CA ILE A 179 0.07 2.91 3.11
C ILE A 179 1.32 2.48 3.87
N VAL A 180 2.30 1.96 3.14
CA VAL A 180 3.55 1.46 3.70
C VAL A 180 4.68 2.35 3.21
N SER A 181 5.27 3.11 4.13
CA SER A 181 6.47 3.91 3.86
C SER A 181 7.70 3.00 3.74
N CYS A 182 8.50 3.19 2.70
CA CYS A 182 9.74 2.46 2.43
C CYS A 182 10.83 3.45 2.01
N SER A 183 12.09 3.05 2.19
CA SER A 183 13.27 3.82 1.82
C SER A 183 13.98 3.17 0.65
N LEU A 184 14.53 3.97 -0.26
CA LEU A 184 15.48 3.44 -1.26
C LEU A 184 16.82 3.03 -0.63
N ASP A 185 17.19 3.61 0.53
CA ASP A 185 18.42 3.27 1.24
C ASP A 185 18.20 2.13 2.24
N GLU A 186 18.81 0.98 1.95
CA GLU A 186 18.82 -0.19 2.83
C GLU A 186 19.38 0.14 4.23
N LYS A 187 20.40 1.01 4.32
CA LYS A 187 21.04 1.34 5.60
C LYS A 187 20.09 2.08 6.53
N ILE A 188 19.29 3.00 5.98
CA ILE A 188 18.27 3.74 6.75
C ILE A 188 17.24 2.75 7.30
N ALA A 189 16.73 1.85 6.45
CA ALA A 189 15.78 0.83 6.87
C ALA A 189 16.34 -0.10 7.97
N VAL A 190 17.58 -0.57 7.84
CA VAL A 190 18.20 -1.42 8.87
C VAL A 190 18.43 -0.65 10.17
N GLN A 191 18.91 0.59 10.09
CA GLN A 191 19.09 1.43 11.28
C GLN A 191 17.76 1.61 12.04
N PHE A 192 16.67 1.85 11.31
CA PHE A 192 15.34 1.94 11.89
C PHE A 192 14.92 0.64 12.59
N ALA A 193 15.11 -0.53 11.94
CA ALA A 193 14.79 -1.83 12.53
C ALA A 193 15.52 -2.07 13.86
N LEU A 194 16.83 -1.80 13.90
CA LEU A 194 17.67 -1.96 15.08
C LEU A 194 17.26 -1.00 16.21
N GLN A 195 16.98 0.27 15.88
CA GLN A 195 16.52 1.25 16.87
C GLN A 195 15.18 0.82 17.50
N GLN A 196 14.24 0.32 16.69
CA GLN A 196 12.96 -0.18 17.20
C GLN A 196 13.13 -1.43 18.08
N ALA A 197 13.99 -2.37 17.70
CA ALA A 197 14.26 -3.57 18.51
C ALA A 197 14.89 -3.21 19.86
N ASN A 198 15.88 -2.32 19.87
CA ASN A 198 16.52 -1.85 21.10
C ASN A 198 15.54 -1.13 22.03
N ALA A 199 14.61 -0.33 21.50
CA ALA A 199 13.62 0.40 22.28
C ALA A 199 12.57 -0.52 22.94
N HIS A 200 12.29 -1.69 22.35
CA HIS A 200 11.29 -2.63 22.85
C HIS A 200 11.86 -3.79 23.70
N GLY A 201 13.18 -3.91 23.80
CA GLY A 201 13.85 -5.03 24.45
C GLY A 201 14.02 -6.23 23.51
N THR A 202 15.23 -6.79 23.45
CA THR A 202 15.63 -7.77 22.42
C THR A 202 15.16 -9.20 22.68
N ASP A 203 14.62 -9.51 23.87
CA ASP A 203 14.33 -10.89 24.25
C ASP A 203 13.19 -11.53 23.45
N HIS A 204 12.27 -10.70 22.91
CA HIS A 204 11.10 -11.16 22.15
C HIS A 204 10.83 -10.36 20.88
N MET A 205 11.70 -9.40 20.53
CA MET A 205 11.52 -8.52 19.39
C MET A 205 12.76 -8.58 18.50
N HIS A 206 12.55 -8.94 17.24
CA HIS A 206 13.60 -9.19 16.26
C HIS A 206 13.65 -8.03 15.26
N PRO A 207 14.83 -7.44 15.00
CA PRO A 207 15.00 -6.51 13.90
C PRO A 207 14.87 -7.29 12.58
N VAL A 208 14.02 -6.80 11.69
CA VAL A 208 13.76 -7.42 10.40
C VAL A 208 13.93 -6.39 9.30
N LEU A 209 14.70 -6.73 8.27
CA LEU A 209 14.73 -5.99 7.02
C LEU A 209 13.72 -6.59 6.07
N TRP A 210 12.75 -5.80 5.66
CA TRP A 210 11.90 -6.13 4.54
C TRP A 210 12.49 -5.54 3.27
N ARG A 211 12.95 -6.39 2.35
CA ARG A 211 13.40 -6.00 1.02
C ARG A 211 12.29 -6.30 0.02
N ILE A 212 11.91 -5.30 -0.76
CA ILE A 212 10.73 -5.35 -1.63
C ILE A 212 11.15 -4.99 -3.05
N TYR A 213 10.98 -5.94 -3.96
CA TYR A 213 11.16 -5.71 -5.39
C TYR A 213 9.87 -5.19 -5.99
N VAL A 214 9.94 -4.00 -6.56
CA VAL A 214 8.83 -3.34 -7.24
C VAL A 214 9.05 -3.44 -8.75
N ALA A 215 8.10 -4.05 -9.44
CA ALA A 215 8.09 -4.12 -10.89
C ALA A 215 6.81 -3.51 -11.48
N ASN A 216 6.88 -3.05 -12.72
CA ASN A 216 5.70 -2.63 -13.48
C ASN A 216 5.26 -3.73 -14.44
N LEU A 217 4.01 -3.67 -14.85
CA LEU A 217 3.53 -4.50 -15.95
C LEU A 217 4.26 -4.10 -17.25
N ASP A 218 4.61 -5.11 -18.06
CA ASP A 218 5.22 -4.88 -19.37
C ASP A 218 4.30 -4.01 -20.26
N ARG A 219 4.90 -3.05 -20.98
CA ARG A 219 4.15 -2.10 -21.81
C ARG A 219 3.34 -2.78 -22.92
N GLU A 220 3.82 -3.89 -23.46
CA GLU A 220 3.08 -4.64 -24.48
C GLU A 220 1.87 -5.34 -23.87
N LEU A 221 1.99 -5.89 -22.66
CA LEU A 221 0.83 -6.47 -21.95
C LEU A 221 -0.21 -5.39 -21.62
N LEU A 222 0.26 -4.21 -21.18
CA LEU A 222 -0.62 -3.07 -20.93
C LEU A 222 -1.30 -2.58 -22.22
N ARG A 223 -0.58 -2.56 -23.35
CA ARG A 223 -1.14 -2.24 -24.67
C ARG A 223 -2.25 -3.23 -25.04
N VAL A 224 -2.03 -4.52 -24.87
CA VAL A 224 -3.06 -5.56 -25.11
C VAL A 224 -4.28 -5.32 -24.22
N TYR A 225 -4.08 -5.00 -22.93
CA TYR A 225 -5.19 -4.70 -22.03
C TYR A 225 -6.04 -3.52 -22.54
N HIS A 226 -5.41 -2.40 -22.92
CA HIS A 226 -6.12 -1.22 -23.42
C HIS A 226 -6.78 -1.41 -24.78
N GLN A 227 -6.30 -2.35 -25.61
CA GLN A 227 -7.01 -2.72 -26.83
C GLN A 227 -8.38 -3.36 -26.56
N HIS A 228 -8.50 -4.10 -25.45
CA HIS A 228 -9.76 -4.72 -25.03
C HIS A 228 -10.63 -3.78 -24.17
N TYR A 229 -10.01 -2.93 -23.35
CA TYR A 229 -10.71 -2.04 -22.41
C TYR A 229 -10.16 -0.60 -22.52
N PRO A 230 -10.46 0.12 -23.61
CA PRO A 230 -9.84 1.41 -23.92
C PRO A 230 -10.22 2.53 -22.92
N THR A 231 -11.37 2.42 -22.27
CA THR A 231 -11.84 3.37 -21.25
C THR A 231 -11.32 3.05 -19.85
N SER A 232 -10.72 1.86 -19.65
CA SER A 232 -10.19 1.47 -18.35
C SER A 232 -8.84 2.13 -18.11
N VAL A 233 -8.75 2.92 -17.03
CA VAL A 233 -7.47 3.41 -16.53
C VAL A 233 -6.76 2.32 -15.70
N VAL A 234 -5.49 2.10 -16.02
CA VAL A 234 -4.53 1.32 -15.24
C VAL A 234 -3.47 2.31 -14.74
N THR A 235 -3.06 2.19 -13.49
CA THR A 235 -2.14 3.15 -12.86
C THR A 235 -0.93 2.44 -12.25
N THR A 236 0.12 3.22 -12.05
CA THR A 236 1.34 2.86 -11.32
C THR A 236 1.40 3.57 -9.95
N MET A 237 0.24 3.77 -9.31
CA MET A 237 0.15 4.45 -8.00
C MET A 237 0.35 3.49 -6.81
N CYS A 238 0.67 2.22 -7.07
CA CYS A 238 0.93 1.20 -6.03
C CYS A 238 2.30 1.38 -5.37
N ALA A 239 3.25 2.01 -6.05
CA ALA A 239 4.55 2.40 -5.52
C ALA A 239 4.94 3.77 -6.11
N VAL A 240 5.02 4.78 -5.25
CA VAL A 240 5.22 6.17 -5.67
C VAL A 240 6.36 6.79 -4.85
N PRO A 241 7.44 7.26 -5.49
CA PRO A 241 8.47 8.04 -4.83
C PRO A 241 7.86 9.37 -4.36
N ILE A 242 7.84 9.63 -3.07
CA ILE A 242 7.20 10.82 -2.49
C ILE A 242 8.19 11.71 -1.73
N GLN A 243 9.49 11.57 -2.02
CA GLN A 243 10.56 12.32 -1.36
C GLN A 243 10.29 13.84 -1.27
N ARG A 244 9.64 14.44 -2.28
CA ARG A 244 9.26 15.87 -2.28
C ARG A 244 8.36 16.26 -1.11
N PHE A 245 7.56 15.33 -0.61
CA PHE A 245 6.60 15.54 0.48
C PHE A 245 7.07 14.99 1.81
N SER A 246 8.14 14.18 1.81
CA SER A 246 8.65 13.53 3.01
C SER A 246 9.13 14.54 4.04
N ALA A 247 8.60 14.45 5.26
CA ALA A 247 9.13 15.16 6.42
C ALA A 247 10.54 14.70 6.81
N TYR A 248 10.97 13.53 6.32
CA TYR A 248 12.30 12.98 6.51
C TYR A 248 13.15 13.21 5.26
N ALA A 249 14.42 13.58 5.41
CA ALA A 249 15.35 13.81 4.29
C ALA A 249 15.80 12.51 3.60
N GLU A 250 14.91 11.51 3.48
CA GLU A 250 15.18 10.22 2.85
C GLU A 250 14.48 10.10 1.48
N GLU A 251 15.00 9.20 0.65
CA GLU A 251 14.42 8.83 -0.64
C GLU A 251 13.20 7.91 -0.44
N GLU A 252 12.12 8.48 0.10
CA GLU A 252 10.91 7.75 0.47
C GLU A 252 10.10 7.30 -0.75
N VAL A 253 9.70 6.03 -0.74
CA VAL A 253 8.72 5.44 -1.66
C VAL A 253 7.57 4.89 -0.85
N VAL A 254 6.37 5.36 -1.14
CA VAL A 254 5.14 4.86 -0.54
C VAL A 254 4.57 3.71 -1.35
N LEU A 255 4.23 2.62 -0.66
CA LEU A 255 3.49 1.49 -1.22
C LEU A 255 2.04 1.56 -0.79
N ARG A 256 1.13 1.62 -1.77
CA ARG A 256 -0.31 1.75 -1.54
C ARG A 256 -1.00 0.40 -1.63
N GLY A 257 -1.71 0.02 -0.56
CA GLY A 257 -2.46 -1.23 -0.45
C GLY A 257 -1.68 -2.47 -0.92
N PRO A 258 -0.41 -2.65 -0.52
CA PRO A 258 0.47 -3.57 -1.21
C PRO A 258 0.07 -5.04 -1.02
N PHE A 259 0.23 -5.80 -2.10
CA PHE A 259 0.04 -7.24 -2.16
C PHE A 259 1.37 -7.89 -2.58
N PHE A 260 1.91 -8.73 -1.71
CA PHE A 260 3.26 -9.27 -1.82
C PHE A 260 3.22 -10.77 -2.11
N GLN A 261 4.10 -11.20 -3.01
CA GLN A 261 4.52 -12.59 -3.12
C GLN A 261 5.81 -12.78 -2.33
N LEU A 262 5.86 -13.80 -1.46
CA LEU A 262 7.04 -14.10 -0.65
C LEU A 262 7.96 -14.96 -1.48
N VAL A 263 9.21 -14.52 -1.62
CA VAL A 263 10.23 -15.27 -2.32
C VAL A 263 11.11 -16.00 -1.34
N HIS A 264 11.66 -15.30 -0.34
CA HIS A 264 12.62 -15.88 0.57
C HIS A 264 12.57 -15.23 1.96
N VAL A 265 12.91 -16.01 2.98
CA VAL A 265 13.16 -15.53 4.34
C VAL A 265 14.44 -16.17 4.81
N TYR A 266 15.40 -15.35 5.22
CA TYR A 266 16.72 -15.81 5.63
C TYR A 266 17.36 -14.86 6.64
N ARG A 267 18.45 -15.30 7.25
CA ARG A 267 19.22 -14.48 8.19
C ARG A 267 20.58 -14.17 7.62
N ARG A 268 21.02 -12.92 7.73
CA ARG A 268 22.35 -12.48 7.28
C ARG A 268 23.13 -11.76 8.38
N PRO A 269 24.47 -11.86 8.39
CA PRO A 269 25.30 -11.07 9.28
C PRO A 269 25.31 -9.60 8.85
N MET A 270 25.31 -8.72 9.86
CA MET A 270 25.50 -7.28 9.73
C MET A 270 26.95 -6.90 10.08
N PRO A 271 27.45 -5.74 9.63
CA PRO A 271 28.69 -5.17 10.14
C PRO A 271 28.65 -5.09 11.68
N GLY A 272 29.65 -5.64 12.35
CA GLY A 272 29.68 -5.76 13.81
C GLY A 272 29.21 -7.12 14.36
N GLY A 273 28.88 -8.09 13.51
CA GLY A 273 28.62 -9.48 13.90
C GLY A 273 27.20 -9.78 14.39
N ALA A 274 26.35 -8.76 14.52
CA ALA A 274 24.91 -8.95 14.75
C ALA A 274 24.25 -9.62 13.55
N MET A 275 23.13 -10.31 13.78
CA MET A 275 22.34 -10.92 12.70
C MET A 275 21.05 -10.12 12.48
N ILE A 276 20.57 -10.09 11.23
CA ILE A 276 19.27 -9.55 10.89
C ILE A 276 18.50 -10.56 10.05
N ASP A 277 17.22 -10.71 10.32
CA ASP A 277 16.31 -11.47 9.47
C ASP A 277 15.89 -10.60 8.27
N VAL A 278 15.86 -11.20 7.10
CA VAL A 278 15.52 -10.55 5.83
C VAL A 278 14.32 -11.26 5.23
N VAL A 279 13.29 -10.49 4.92
CA VAL A 279 12.07 -10.95 4.23
C VAL A 279 12.09 -10.36 2.82
N GLU A 280 12.13 -11.22 1.80
CA GLU A 280 12.16 -10.85 0.39
C GLU A 280 10.75 -10.95 -0.21
N GLY A 281 10.19 -9.81 -0.60
CA GLY A 281 8.86 -9.72 -1.21
C GLY A 281 8.88 -9.10 -2.60
N VAL A 282 7.94 -9.50 -3.45
CA VAL A 282 7.71 -8.87 -4.76
C VAL A 282 6.33 -8.24 -4.80
N ILE A 283 6.25 -7.01 -5.31
CA ILE A 283 4.99 -6.34 -5.64
C ILE A 283 4.99 -5.90 -7.11
N LEU A 284 3.78 -5.85 -7.68
CA LEU A 284 3.55 -5.21 -8.97
C LEU A 284 2.96 -3.82 -8.75
N ASN A 285 3.65 -2.81 -9.24
CA ASN A 285 3.20 -1.43 -9.27
C ASN A 285 2.25 -1.21 -10.46
N THR A 286 1.18 -1.98 -10.47
CA THR A 286 0.13 -1.90 -11.49
C THR A 286 -1.19 -2.20 -10.82
N ASN A 287 -2.11 -1.25 -10.87
CA ASN A 287 -3.46 -1.43 -10.38
C ASN A 287 -4.48 -0.82 -11.31
N ARG A 288 -5.75 -1.13 -11.03
CA ARG A 288 -6.90 -0.55 -11.73
C ARG A 288 -7.74 0.30 -10.79
N ASP A 289 -7.17 0.79 -9.70
CA ASP A 289 -7.96 1.49 -8.71
C ASP A 289 -8.22 2.92 -9.15
N HIS A 290 -9.26 3.07 -9.98
CA HIS A 290 -9.66 4.31 -10.61
C HIS A 290 -11.19 4.30 -10.81
N PRO A 291 -11.89 5.44 -10.75
CA PRO A 291 -13.34 5.46 -10.91
C PRO A 291 -13.82 4.95 -12.28
N SER A 292 -12.96 4.95 -13.31
CA SER A 292 -13.29 4.36 -14.62
C SER A 292 -13.65 2.88 -14.57
N GLN A 293 -13.26 2.15 -13.51
CA GLN A 293 -13.66 0.75 -13.38
C GLN A 293 -15.17 0.57 -13.19
N MET A 294 -15.84 1.57 -12.60
CA MET A 294 -17.29 1.58 -12.43
C MET A 294 -18.02 1.84 -13.76
N GLU A 295 -17.32 2.43 -14.73
CA GLU A 295 -17.85 2.79 -16.06
C GLU A 295 -17.78 1.61 -17.05
N LEU A 296 -17.07 0.53 -16.70
CA LEU A 296 -16.98 -0.68 -17.53
C LEU A 296 -18.26 -1.50 -17.58
N GLY A 297 -19.19 -1.30 -16.64
CA GLY A 297 -20.45 -2.04 -16.59
C GLY A 297 -20.26 -3.56 -16.65
N ALA A 298 -20.86 -4.21 -17.64
CA ALA A 298 -20.81 -5.67 -17.81
C ALA A 298 -19.39 -6.21 -18.08
N ASP A 299 -18.48 -5.38 -18.60
CA ASP A 299 -17.12 -5.77 -18.96
C ASP A 299 -16.14 -5.78 -17.77
N GLN A 300 -16.56 -5.28 -16.61
CA GLN A 300 -15.72 -5.13 -15.42
C GLN A 300 -15.06 -6.45 -15.00
N ASP A 301 -15.79 -7.55 -15.07
CA ASP A 301 -15.31 -8.88 -14.71
C ASP A 301 -14.31 -9.45 -15.72
N GLY A 302 -14.55 -9.21 -17.01
CA GLY A 302 -13.61 -9.58 -18.08
C GLY A 302 -12.29 -8.84 -17.93
N ALA A 303 -12.38 -7.52 -17.72
CA ALA A 303 -11.23 -6.66 -17.46
C ALA A 303 -10.46 -7.13 -16.22
N ARG A 304 -11.18 -7.55 -15.17
CA ARG A 304 -10.58 -8.04 -13.92
C ARG A 304 -9.77 -9.30 -14.11
N ARG A 305 -10.33 -10.27 -14.84
CA ARG A 305 -9.62 -11.52 -15.14
C ARG A 305 -8.39 -11.27 -16.02
N LEU A 306 -8.51 -10.41 -17.03
CA LEU A 306 -7.40 -10.14 -17.94
C LEU A 306 -6.22 -9.47 -17.21
N ILE A 307 -6.46 -8.39 -16.45
CA ILE A 307 -5.37 -7.74 -15.72
C ILE A 307 -4.75 -8.69 -14.68
N ALA A 308 -5.57 -9.50 -14.01
CA ALA A 308 -5.09 -10.39 -12.95
C ALA A 308 -4.16 -11.47 -13.54
N CYS A 309 -4.48 -11.98 -14.72
CA CYS A 309 -3.62 -12.88 -15.47
C CYS A 309 -2.28 -12.20 -15.83
N MET A 310 -2.33 -11.01 -16.42
CA MET A 310 -1.13 -10.25 -16.82
C MET A 310 -0.23 -9.90 -15.63
N VAL A 311 -0.81 -9.41 -14.53
CA VAL A 311 -0.11 -9.14 -13.27
C VAL A 311 0.48 -10.42 -12.69
N GLY A 312 -0.25 -11.54 -12.75
CA GLY A 312 0.24 -12.85 -12.33
C GLY A 312 1.49 -13.29 -13.09
N MET A 313 1.47 -13.18 -14.42
CA MET A 313 2.61 -13.50 -15.28
C MET A 313 3.83 -12.61 -15.00
N ALA A 314 3.62 -11.30 -14.92
CA ALA A 314 4.71 -10.36 -14.66
C ALA A 314 5.32 -10.56 -13.27
N ARG A 315 4.50 -10.84 -12.26
CA ARG A 315 4.97 -11.17 -10.90
C ARG A 315 5.75 -12.46 -10.88
N ALA A 316 5.26 -13.53 -11.50
CA ALA A 316 5.96 -14.81 -11.55
C ALA A 316 7.37 -14.64 -12.15
N LYS A 317 7.48 -13.91 -13.27
CA LYS A 317 8.77 -13.59 -13.90
C LYS A 317 9.75 -12.89 -12.95
N VAL A 318 9.29 -11.91 -12.18
CA VAL A 318 10.16 -11.19 -11.23
C VAL A 318 10.53 -12.09 -10.04
N CYS A 319 9.57 -12.87 -9.53
CA CYS A 319 9.84 -13.80 -8.44
C CYS A 319 10.82 -14.89 -8.84
N GLN A 320 10.73 -15.39 -10.07
CA GLN A 320 11.70 -16.32 -10.66
C GLN A 320 13.11 -15.73 -10.66
N GLN A 321 13.28 -14.49 -11.14
CA GLN A 321 14.58 -13.81 -11.16
C GLN A 321 15.16 -13.61 -9.75
N VAL A 322 14.31 -13.23 -8.79
CA VAL A 322 14.74 -13.08 -7.40
C VAL A 322 15.12 -14.44 -6.82
N ALA A 323 14.30 -15.47 -6.99
CA ALA A 323 14.55 -16.83 -6.51
C ALA A 323 15.86 -17.41 -7.10
N GLU A 324 16.12 -17.16 -8.38
CA GLU A 324 17.37 -17.55 -9.06
C GLU A 324 18.59 -16.91 -8.40
N SER A 325 18.50 -15.63 -8.00
CA SER A 325 19.60 -14.94 -7.32
C SER A 325 19.97 -15.52 -5.94
N TYR A 326 19.06 -16.33 -5.36
CA TYR A 326 19.26 -17.05 -4.10
C TYR A 326 19.52 -18.55 -4.27
N GLY A 327 19.57 -19.06 -5.51
CA GLY A 327 19.77 -20.49 -5.79
C GLY A 327 18.59 -21.38 -5.40
N LEU A 328 17.36 -20.83 -5.38
CA LEU A 328 16.13 -21.56 -5.04
C LEU A 328 15.58 -22.31 -6.27
N GLU A 329 16.32 -23.31 -6.76
CA GLU A 329 16.03 -23.99 -8.05
C GLU A 329 14.61 -24.56 -8.17
N ALA A 330 14.08 -25.14 -7.07
CA ALA A 330 12.71 -25.66 -7.06
C ALA A 330 11.67 -24.55 -7.27
N ASP A 331 11.85 -23.42 -6.58
CA ASP A 331 10.95 -22.27 -6.72
C ASP A 331 11.06 -21.66 -8.14
N VAL A 332 12.28 -21.58 -8.70
CA VAL A 332 12.51 -21.08 -10.07
C VAL A 332 11.75 -21.90 -11.11
N SER A 333 11.67 -23.22 -10.94
CA SER A 333 10.92 -24.09 -11.85
C SER A 333 9.41 -23.98 -11.70
N ASP A 334 8.92 -23.62 -10.52
CA ASP A 334 7.49 -23.53 -10.20
C ASP A 334 6.86 -22.18 -10.63
N TYR A 335 7.66 -21.10 -10.68
CA TYR A 335 7.26 -19.76 -11.15
C TYR A 335 7.09 -19.68 -12.68
#